data_AF-A0ABD5RZV5-F1
#
_entry.id   AF-A0ABD5RZV5-F1
#
_cell.length_a   1.000
_cell.length_b   1.000
_cell.length_c   1.000
_cell.angle_alpha   90.00
_cell.angle_beta   90.00
_cell.angle_gamma   90.00
#
_symmetry.space_group_name_H-M   'P 1'
#
loop_
_entity.id
_entity.type
_entity.pdbx_description
1 polymer ?
#
loop_
_entity_poly.entity_id
_entity_poly.type
_entity_poly.pdbx_seq_one_letter_code
_entity_poly.pdbx_strand_id
1 'polypeptide(L)' 'MSGLSLDATQLDRYSRHIIMDEVGPEGQKRLLDGRALVVGAGGLGAPVIQFLAAAGVGELAV' A
#
# COMPACT_ATOMS: atom_id res chain seq x y z
N MET A 1 -12.74 4.41 19.47
CA MET A 1 -11.40 4.66 18.91
C MET A 1 -10.70 3.32 18.77
N SER A 2 -11.00 2.57 17.69
CA SER A 2 -10.35 1.29 17.40
C SER A 2 -8.98 1.56 16.78
N GLY A 3 -8.01 0.70 17.11
CA GLY A 3 -6.59 0.99 16.95
C GLY A 3 -6.10 1.12 15.52
N LEU A 4 -5.41 2.24 15.26
CA LEU A 4 -4.47 2.37 14.17
C LEU A 4 -3.20 1.60 14.53
N SER A 5 -3.20 0.27 14.35
CA SER A 5 -1.99 -0.53 14.61
C SER A 5 -1.08 -0.53 13.38
N LEU A 6 -0.69 0.65 12.91
CA LEU A 6 0.50 0.77 12.07
C LEU A 6 1.70 0.82 12.99
N ASP A 7 2.72 0.01 12.71
CA ASP A 7 3.96 0.09 13.46
C ASP A 7 4.72 1.39 13.13
N ALA A 8 5.75 1.71 13.93
CA ALA A 8 6.51 2.94 13.75
C ALA A 8 7.19 3.05 12.37
N THR A 9 7.61 1.92 11.79
CA THR A 9 8.22 1.86 10.46
C THR A 9 7.19 2.12 9.37
N GLN A 10 5.98 1.58 9.50
CA GLN A 10 4.88 1.83 8.58
C GLN A 10 4.41 3.28 8.65
N LEU A 11 4.30 3.86 9.85
CA LEU A 11 3.94 5.27 10.03
C LEU A 11 4.95 6.21 9.38
N ASP A 12 6.26 5.95 9.55
CA ASP A 12 7.31 6.73 8.91
C ASP A 12 7.25 6.62 7.39
N ARG A 13 7.22 5.39 6.87
CA ARG A 13 7.20 5.10 5.42
C ARG A 13 5.98 5.68 4.72
N TYR A 14 4.79 5.55 5.30
CA TYR A 14 3.52 5.91 4.67
C TYR A 14 2.95 7.25 5.16
N SER A 15 3.71 8.01 5.96
CA SER A 15 3.31 9.32 6.49
C SER A 15 2.65 10.23 5.44
N ARG A 16 3.24 10.33 4.24
CA ARG A 16 2.72 11.16 3.14
C ARG A 16 1.42 10.65 2.52
N HIS A 17 1.13 9.36 2.58
CA HIS A 17 -0.16 8.81 2.14
C HIS A 17 -1.21 8.98 3.23
N ILE A 18 -0.83 8.78 4.50
CA ILE A 18 -1.73 8.87 5.65
C ILE A 18 -2.29 10.28 5.85
N ILE A 19 -1.52 11.33 5.51
CA ILE A 19 -2.01 12.72 5.58
C ILE A 19 -3.02 13.09 4.49
N MET A 20 -3.20 12.26 3.45
CA MET A 20 -4.18 12.50 2.41
C MET A 20 -5.57 12.14 2.94
N ASP A 21 -6.50 13.10 2.92
CA ASP A 21 -7.84 12.93 3.48
C ASP A 21 -8.59 11.72 2.90
N GLU A 22 -8.37 11.41 1.62
CA GLU A 22 -9.01 10.29 0.92
C GLU A 22 -8.42 8.92 1.27
N VAL A 23 -7.19 8.88 1.80
CA VAL A 23 -6.51 7.64 2.21
C VAL A 23 -6.63 7.48 3.72
N GLY A 24 -6.06 8.41 4.47
CA GLY A 24 -5.99 8.35 5.91
C GLY A 24 -5.26 7.09 6.45
N PRO A 25 -5.19 6.96 7.78
CA PRO A 25 -4.63 5.77 8.40
C PRO A 25 -5.36 4.47 8.02
N GLU A 26 -6.69 4.52 7.88
CA GLU A 26 -7.50 3.33 7.55
C GLU A 26 -7.36 2.91 6.08
N GLY A 27 -7.26 3.85 5.15
CA GLY A 27 -6.96 3.52 3.76
C GLY A 27 -5.57 2.89 3.63
N GLN A 28 -4.58 3.40 4.36
CA GLN A 28 -3.26 2.79 4.37
C GLN A 28 -3.28 1.37 4.95
N LYS A 29 -4.03 1.14 6.03
CA LYS A 29 -4.23 -0.20 6.59
C LYS A 29 -4.90 -1.14 5.58
N ARG A 30 -5.92 -0.66 4.84
CA ARG A 30 -6.58 -1.44 3.79
C ARG A 30 -5.64 -1.83 2.64
N LEU A 31 -4.68 -0.98 2.29
CA LEU A 31 -3.64 -1.31 1.31
C LEU A 31 -2.74 -2.43 1.86
N LEU A 32 -2.26 -2.28 3.10
CA LEU A 32 -1.39 -3.27 3.76
C LEU A 32 -2.07 -4.63 3.95
N ASP A 33 -3.37 -4.67 4.18
CA ASP A 33 -4.15 -5.91 4.27
C ASP A 33 -4.55 -6.46 2.88
N GLY A 34 -4.36 -5.66 1.83
CA GLY A 34 -4.79 -5.95 0.46
C GLY A 34 -3.86 -6.88 -0.31
N ARG A 35 -4.41 -7.51 -1.36
CA ARG A 35 -3.68 -8.41 -2.26
C ARG A 35 -4.01 -8.07 -3.71
N ALA A 36 -3.01 -8.12 -4.59
CA ALA A 36 -3.20 -7.89 -6.02
C ALA A 36 -2.42 -8.91 -6.86
N LEU A 37 -3.06 -9.41 -7.93
CA LEU A 37 -2.44 -10.22 -8.97
C LEU A 37 -2.21 -9.33 -10.20
N VAL A 38 -0.95 -9.21 -10.63
CA VAL A 38 -0.57 -8.47 -11.84
C VAL A 38 -0.23 -9.46 -12.94
N VAL A 39 -1.13 -9.66 -13.90
CA VAL A 39 -0.89 -10.60 -14.99
C VAL A 39 0.10 -10.00 -16.00
N GLY A 40 1.35 -10.45 -15.91
CA GLY A 40 2.43 -10.09 -16.82
C GLY A 40 3.38 -9.03 -16.25
N ALA A 41 4.68 -9.37 -16.20
CA ALA A 41 5.76 -8.52 -15.67
C ALA A 41 6.51 -7.70 -16.75
N GLY A 42 5.82 -7.34 -17.84
CA GLY A 42 6.41 -6.61 -18.98
C GLY A 42 6.41 -5.09 -18.79
N GLY A 43 6.49 -4.33 -19.88
CA GLY A 43 6.55 -2.85 -19.83
C GLY A 43 5.36 -2.17 -19.14
N LEU A 44 4.20 -2.82 -19.08
CA LEU A 44 3.03 -2.33 -18.35
C LEU A 44 3.00 -2.81 -16.89
N GLY A 45 3.34 -4.08 -16.66
CA GLY A 45 3.31 -4.68 -15.32
C GLY A 45 4.39 -4.14 -14.41
N ALA A 46 5.59 -3.89 -14.94
CA ALA A 46 6.72 -3.39 -14.16
C ALA A 46 6.39 -2.09 -13.39
N PRO A 47 5.88 -1.00 -14.01
CA PRO A 47 5.52 0.20 -13.27
C PRO A 47 4.32 -0.02 -12.35
N VAL A 48 3.33 -0.85 -12.72
CA VAL A 48 2.19 -1.17 -11.85
C VAL A 48 2.66 -1.84 -10.56
N ILE A 49 3.51 -2.87 -10.66
CA ILE A 49 4.08 -3.56 -9.49
C ILE A 49 4.87 -2.58 -8.62
N GLN A 50 5.69 -1.71 -9.22
CA GLN A 50 6.46 -0.70 -8.49
C GLN A 50 5.54 0.23 -7.67
N PHE A 51 4.48 0.76 -8.27
CA PHE A 51 3.58 1.67 -7.57
C PHE A 51 2.70 0.96 -6.53
N LEU A 52 2.23 -0.26 -6.78
CA LEU A 52 1.49 -1.04 -5.79
C LEU A 52 2.37 -1.39 -4.57
N ALA A 53 3.63 -1.76 -4.80
CA ALA A 53 4.58 -2.01 -3.72
C ALA A 53 4.88 -0.74 -2.93
N ALA A 54 5.10 0.39 -3.61
CA ALA A 54 5.34 1.70 -2.98
C ALA A 54 4.12 2.18 -2.17
N ALA A 55 2.90 1.94 -2.66
CA ALA A 55 1.66 2.23 -1.95
C ALA A 55 1.48 1.35 -0.70
N GLY A 56 2.17 0.21 -0.62
CA GLY A 56 2.12 -0.70 0.51
C GLY A 56 1.02 -1.75 0.38
N VAL A 57 0.75 -2.26 -0.83
CA VAL A 57 -0.09 -3.46 -1.00
C VAL A 57 0.59 -4.65 -0.31
N GLY A 58 -0.16 -5.35 0.56
CA GLY A 58 0.38 -6.42 1.41
C GLY A 58 0.92 -7.64 0.67
N GLU A 59 0.23 -8.06 -0.40
CA GLU A 59 0.65 -9.19 -1.23
C GLU A 59 0.55 -8.84 -2.72
N LEU A 60 1.65 -9.05 -3.44
CA LEU A 60 1.71 -8.93 -4.89
C LEU A 60 2.08 -10.28 -5.50
N ALA A 61 1.21 -10.80 -6.35
CA ALA A 61 1.47 -11.95 -7.21
C ALA A 61 1.62 -11.47 -8.66
N VAL A 62 2.47 -12.14 -9.43
CA VAL A 62 2.77 -11.81 -10.84
C VAL A 62 2.76 -13.07 -11.69
#